data_AF-A0A2E0XCP6-F1
#
_entry.id   AF-A0A2E0XCP6-F1
#
_cell.length_a   1.000
_cell.length_b   1.000
_cell.length_c   1.000
_cell.angle_alpha   90.00
_cell.angle_beta   90.00
_cell.angle_gamma   90.00
#
_symmetry.space_group_name_H-M   'P 1'
#
loop_
_entity.id
_entity.type
_entity.pdbx_description
1 polymer ?
#
loop_
_entity_poly.entity_id
_entity_poly.type
_entity_poly.pdbx_seq_one_letter_code
_entity_poly.pdbx_strand_id
1 'polypeptide(L)'
;MKLTLSIPRTRPAHLANIPAPEGCELPLLQLTGADQTLIAERDPSLPVYHVNLPALEGEAEMDFEVSELDSADSATGIATSDADGKLDIEVAGSPFLTFHHTTNYPKPVINPILSPNGANMLREPMEAWGEGEHPWQRGLTLMQGAINGVDCWNERPDHPGFGHTTQDDISISHNPLSLLIESDNTWYEGDRPLMTDSRSYRLFGSSRNAVVLDITHTLKASHGAVTIGDTKEGGFLCIRVNPSMNANAEGHMGNAYGATDERGCWSLPSHWMDYYGPVGDETVGFAIFDNPQNFRYPTTWHVRGYGLFAPNCWMFKPDHHLPEGESLTFRWRVTVHTGDTGQADIANRFLDYVDGPRVEWE
;
A
#
# COMPACT_ATOMS: atom_id res chain seq x y z
N MET A 1 9.61 -30.50 5.48
CA MET A 1 8.23 -30.38 4.95
C MET A 1 8.36 -30.33 3.45
N LYS A 2 7.38 -30.80 2.69
CA LYS A 2 7.36 -30.65 1.24
C LYS A 2 6.30 -29.64 0.84
N LEU A 3 6.58 -28.93 -0.25
CA LEU A 3 5.68 -27.96 -0.85
C LEU A 3 5.57 -28.26 -2.33
N THR A 4 4.33 -28.45 -2.80
CA THR A 4 4.01 -28.51 -4.22
C THR A 4 3.20 -27.28 -4.59
N LEU A 5 3.65 -26.58 -5.63
CA LEU A 5 2.97 -25.44 -6.22
C LEU A 5 2.41 -25.83 -7.59
N SER A 6 1.09 -25.77 -7.78
CA SER A 6 0.46 -25.93 -9.10
C SER A 6 0.06 -24.57 -9.65
N ILE A 7 0.40 -24.31 -10.92
CA ILE A 7 0.26 -22.99 -11.55
C ILE A 7 -0.98 -22.97 -12.44
N PRO A 8 -2.12 -22.37 -12.04
CA PRO A 8 -3.37 -22.50 -12.80
C PRO A 8 -3.39 -21.71 -14.11
N ARG A 9 -2.46 -20.77 -14.30
CA ARG A 9 -2.37 -19.89 -15.48
C ARG A 9 -0.94 -19.43 -15.69
N THR A 10 -0.56 -19.15 -16.94
CA THR A 10 0.75 -18.58 -17.26
C THR A 10 0.92 -17.23 -16.55
N ARG A 11 2.09 -17.01 -15.95
CA ARG A 11 2.45 -15.80 -15.20
C ARG A 11 3.87 -15.35 -15.56
N PRO A 12 4.13 -14.03 -15.61
CA PRO A 12 5.50 -13.53 -15.63
C PRO A 12 6.20 -13.84 -14.28
N ALA A 13 7.48 -13.48 -14.17
CA ALA A 13 8.14 -13.46 -12.88
C ALA A 13 7.38 -12.49 -11.94
N HIS A 14 7.03 -12.96 -10.75
CA HIS A 14 6.12 -12.25 -9.87
C HIS A 14 6.39 -12.57 -8.41
N LEU A 15 5.88 -11.69 -7.55
CA LEU A 15 5.83 -11.92 -6.11
C LEU A 15 4.56 -12.72 -5.81
N ALA A 16 4.73 -13.97 -5.42
CA ALA A 16 3.66 -14.91 -5.10
C ALA A 16 3.36 -14.94 -3.60
N ASN A 17 2.08 -15.12 -3.28
CA ASN A 17 1.60 -15.39 -1.93
C ASN A 17 1.32 -16.89 -1.77
N ILE A 18 1.95 -17.53 -0.79
CA ILE A 18 1.79 -18.95 -0.45
C ILE A 18 1.19 -19.03 0.95
N PRO A 19 0.02 -19.65 1.16
CA PRO A 19 -0.53 -19.85 2.51
C PRO A 19 0.47 -20.57 3.41
N ALA A 20 0.66 -20.08 4.62
CA ALA A 20 1.53 -20.71 5.59
C ALA A 20 1.01 -22.11 5.96
N PRO A 21 1.91 -23.08 6.23
CA PRO A 21 1.51 -24.35 6.84
C PRO A 21 0.81 -24.10 8.18
N GLU A 22 -0.15 -24.94 8.53
CA GLU A 22 -0.89 -24.81 9.78
C GLU A 22 0.06 -24.78 10.99
N GLY A 23 -0.08 -23.75 11.85
CA GLY A 23 0.74 -23.56 13.05
C GLY A 23 2.19 -23.13 12.80
N CYS A 24 2.61 -22.93 11.54
CA CYS A 24 3.95 -22.45 11.22
C CYS A 24 4.01 -20.92 11.35
N GLU A 25 4.83 -20.44 12.28
CA GLU A 25 5.06 -19.01 12.57
C GLU A 25 6.50 -18.56 12.28
N LEU A 26 7.27 -19.37 11.56
CA LEU A 26 8.67 -19.06 11.25
C LEU A 26 8.77 -17.80 10.38
N PRO A 27 9.75 -16.92 10.63
CA PRO A 27 9.88 -15.69 9.84
C PRO A 27 10.29 -16.00 8.38
N LEU A 28 11.12 -17.04 8.18
CA LEU A 28 11.64 -17.43 6.89
C LEU A 28 11.56 -18.94 6.69
N LEU A 29 11.37 -19.35 5.45
CA LEU A 29 11.55 -20.71 4.97
C LEU A 29 12.51 -20.71 3.79
N GLN A 30 13.32 -21.76 3.68
CA GLN A 30 14.09 -22.06 2.48
C GLN A 30 13.35 -23.12 1.66
N LEU A 31 13.09 -22.81 0.39
CA LEU A 31 12.46 -23.71 -0.57
C LEU A 31 13.53 -24.22 -1.54
N THR A 32 13.86 -25.50 -1.47
CA THR A 32 14.90 -26.13 -2.30
C THR A 32 14.25 -26.98 -3.38
N GLY A 33 14.24 -26.48 -4.62
CA GLY A 33 13.77 -27.20 -5.80
C GLY A 33 14.92 -27.84 -6.57
N ALA A 34 14.62 -28.42 -7.74
CA ALA A 34 15.61 -29.13 -8.56
C ALA A 34 16.76 -28.21 -9.05
N ASP A 35 16.42 -27.01 -9.55
CA ASP A 35 17.36 -26.10 -10.20
C ASP A 35 17.52 -24.75 -9.47
N GLN A 36 16.87 -24.59 -8.31
CA GLN A 36 16.85 -23.31 -7.59
C GLN A 36 16.61 -23.45 -6.09
N THR A 37 17.10 -22.47 -5.34
CA THR A 37 16.77 -22.26 -3.94
C THR A 37 16.12 -20.90 -3.80
N LEU A 38 14.93 -20.86 -3.20
CA LEU A 38 14.15 -19.65 -2.98
C LEU A 38 14.01 -19.41 -1.47
N ILE A 39 13.83 -18.14 -1.11
CA ILE A 39 13.48 -17.74 0.25
C ILE A 39 12.01 -17.35 0.26
N ALA A 40 11.28 -17.87 1.24
CA ALA A 40 9.93 -17.46 1.55
C ALA A 40 9.93 -16.60 2.81
N GLU A 41 9.40 -15.38 2.72
CA GLU A 41 9.39 -14.42 3.82
C GLU A 41 7.97 -14.22 4.34
N ARG A 42 7.75 -14.48 5.64
CA ARG A 42 6.42 -14.42 6.25
C ARG A 42 5.84 -13.01 6.19
N ASP A 43 4.53 -12.90 5.96
CA ASP A 43 3.80 -11.66 6.14
C ASP A 43 3.59 -11.37 7.63
N PRO A 44 3.87 -10.15 8.12
CA PRO A 44 3.69 -9.83 9.54
C PRO A 44 2.22 -9.81 9.97
N SER A 45 1.28 -9.71 9.03
CA SER A 45 -0.15 -9.50 9.29
C SER A 45 -1.06 -10.62 8.80
N LEU A 46 -0.52 -11.62 8.10
CA LEU A 46 -1.26 -12.69 7.45
C LEU A 46 -0.52 -14.02 7.57
N PRO A 47 -1.24 -15.15 7.64
CA PRO A 47 -0.63 -16.49 7.61
C PRO A 47 -0.24 -16.86 6.17
N VAL A 48 0.62 -16.05 5.54
CA VAL A 48 1.15 -16.27 4.18
C VAL A 48 2.64 -15.99 4.16
N TYR A 49 3.34 -16.66 3.25
CA TYR A 49 4.71 -16.35 2.87
C TYR A 49 4.73 -15.71 1.48
N HIS A 50 5.61 -14.74 1.32
CA HIS A 50 5.91 -14.11 0.04
C HIS A 50 7.14 -14.78 -0.57
N VAL A 51 7.08 -15.08 -1.88
CA VAL A 51 8.19 -15.70 -2.63
C VAL A 51 8.30 -15.05 -3.99
N ASN A 52 9.51 -14.72 -4.43
CA ASN A 52 9.77 -14.35 -5.82
C ASN A 52 9.82 -15.62 -6.68
N LEU A 53 8.78 -15.85 -7.48
CA LEU A 53 8.72 -16.94 -8.44
C LEU A 53 9.20 -16.48 -9.81
N PRO A 54 9.87 -17.36 -10.60
CA PRO A 54 10.23 -17.05 -11.98
C PRO A 54 8.97 -16.96 -12.86
N ALA A 55 9.16 -16.66 -14.15
CA ALA A 55 8.08 -16.82 -15.10
C ALA A 55 7.69 -18.30 -15.21
N LEU A 56 6.38 -18.56 -15.22
CA LEU A 56 5.83 -19.91 -15.12
C LEU A 56 4.71 -20.08 -16.14
N GLU A 57 4.70 -21.22 -16.82
CA GLU A 57 3.62 -21.59 -17.71
C GLU A 57 2.41 -22.13 -16.93
N GLY A 58 1.22 -21.95 -17.49
CA GLY A 58 0.01 -22.56 -16.97
C GLY A 58 0.12 -24.08 -16.95
N GLU A 59 -0.50 -24.68 -15.94
CA GLU A 59 -0.52 -26.11 -15.64
C GLU A 59 0.84 -26.69 -15.21
N ALA A 60 1.87 -25.85 -15.03
CA ALA A 60 3.14 -26.29 -14.45
C ALA A 60 3.02 -26.64 -12.97
N GLU A 61 3.86 -27.57 -12.52
CA GLU A 61 4.03 -27.92 -11.11
C GLU A 61 5.48 -27.70 -10.68
N MET A 62 5.66 -27.29 -9.43
CA MET A 62 6.98 -27.08 -8.82
C MET A 62 7.00 -27.73 -7.44
N ASP A 63 7.95 -28.64 -7.23
CA ASP A 63 8.17 -29.29 -5.94
C ASP A 63 9.38 -28.71 -5.22
N PHE A 64 9.23 -28.51 -3.92
CA PHE A 64 10.29 -28.01 -3.05
C PHE A 64 10.40 -28.84 -1.78
N GLU A 65 11.64 -29.15 -1.40
CA GLU A 65 11.97 -29.50 -0.02
C GLU A 65 12.06 -28.22 0.80
N VAL A 66 11.32 -28.18 1.92
CA VAL A 66 11.18 -26.99 2.77
C VAL A 66 11.86 -27.21 4.11
N SER A 67 12.79 -26.31 4.42
CA SER A 67 13.50 -26.24 5.69
C SER A 67 13.33 -24.88 6.36
N GLU A 68 13.40 -24.88 7.69
CA GLU A 68 13.42 -23.67 8.50
C GLU A 68 14.69 -22.87 8.20
N LEU A 69 14.58 -21.54 8.26
CA LEU A 69 15.71 -20.64 8.07
C LEU A 69 15.64 -19.54 9.13
N ASP A 70 16.62 -19.49 10.04
CA ASP A 70 16.60 -18.51 11.12
C ASP A 70 16.91 -17.08 10.63
N SER A 71 17.77 -16.98 9.62
CA SER A 71 18.18 -15.72 9.01
C SER A 71 18.71 -15.95 7.59
N ALA A 72 18.63 -14.90 6.78
CA ALA A 72 19.27 -14.81 5.48
C ALA A 72 19.74 -13.37 5.24
N ASP A 73 20.63 -13.18 4.28
CA ASP A 73 21.06 -11.85 3.86
C ASP A 73 19.86 -11.03 3.38
N SER A 74 19.87 -9.74 3.72
CA SER A 74 18.81 -8.82 3.31
C SER A 74 18.80 -8.59 1.79
N ALA A 75 17.67 -8.12 1.29
CA ALA A 75 17.50 -7.76 -0.12
C ALA A 75 18.55 -6.73 -0.57
N THR A 76 19.56 -7.17 -1.32
CA THR A 76 20.65 -6.30 -1.80
C THR A 76 20.20 -5.15 -2.71
N GLY A 77 18.98 -5.23 -3.24
CA GLY A 77 18.38 -4.21 -4.10
C GLY A 77 17.71 -3.05 -3.36
N ILE A 78 17.69 -3.04 -2.01
CA ILE A 78 17.09 -1.95 -1.23
C ILE A 78 18.14 -1.37 -0.29
N ALA A 79 18.34 -0.06 -0.34
CA ALA A 79 19.20 0.65 0.60
C ALA A 79 18.43 1.77 1.30
N THR A 80 18.83 2.09 2.53
CA THR A 80 18.16 3.11 3.33
C THR A 80 19.15 4.05 4.01
N SER A 81 18.79 5.32 4.12
CA SER A 81 19.48 6.31 4.94
C SER A 81 18.46 7.02 5.84
N ASP A 82 18.62 6.88 7.16
CA ASP A 82 17.73 7.49 8.15
C ASP A 82 18.42 8.69 8.82
N ALA A 83 17.86 9.88 8.61
CA ALA A 83 18.34 11.11 9.23
C ALA A 83 17.23 12.17 9.31
N ASP A 84 17.30 13.03 10.32
CA ASP A 84 16.47 14.25 10.42
C ASP A 84 14.95 14.02 10.29
N GLY A 85 14.45 12.90 10.80
CA GLY A 85 13.02 12.56 10.77
C GLY A 85 12.54 12.05 9.40
N LYS A 86 13.46 11.54 8.57
CA LYS A 86 13.19 11.05 7.22
C LYS A 86 14.02 9.80 6.93
N LEU A 87 13.37 8.81 6.33
CA LEU A 87 14.00 7.62 5.80
C LEU A 87 14.00 7.70 4.28
N ASP A 88 15.17 7.97 3.70
CA ASP A 88 15.39 7.90 2.27
C ASP A 88 15.65 6.46 1.85
N ILE A 89 14.97 6.02 0.79
CA ILE A 89 14.99 4.64 0.32
C ILE A 89 15.38 4.59 -1.15
N GLU A 90 16.36 3.76 -1.46
CA GLU A 90 16.77 3.42 -2.82
C GLU A 90 16.27 2.03 -3.19
N VAL A 91 15.90 1.85 -4.46
CA VAL A 91 15.57 0.55 -5.05
C VAL A 91 16.40 0.38 -6.32
N ALA A 92 17.02 -0.79 -6.47
CA ALA A 92 17.93 -1.13 -7.55
C ALA A 92 19.06 -0.10 -7.75
N GLY A 93 19.60 0.45 -6.65
CA GLY A 93 20.70 1.40 -6.65
C GLY A 93 20.34 2.81 -7.14
N SER A 94 19.06 3.19 -7.08
CA SER A 94 18.60 4.54 -7.43
C SER A 94 17.56 5.04 -6.42
N PRO A 95 17.54 6.35 -6.10
CA PRO A 95 16.53 6.94 -5.22
C PRO A 95 15.11 6.57 -5.64
N PHE A 96 14.29 6.17 -4.68
CA PHE A 96 12.92 5.74 -4.93
C PHE A 96 11.91 6.53 -4.11
N LEU A 97 11.98 6.50 -2.78
CA LEU A 97 11.00 7.22 -1.97
C LEU A 97 11.61 7.75 -0.69
N THR A 98 10.94 8.74 -0.09
CA THR A 98 11.24 9.22 1.27
C THR A 98 10.03 9.03 2.16
N PHE A 99 10.21 8.32 3.26
CA PHE A 99 9.23 8.19 4.34
C PHE A 99 9.51 9.24 5.41
N HIS A 100 8.58 10.15 5.66
CA HIS A 100 8.72 11.18 6.69
C HIS A 100 8.11 10.69 8.00
N HIS A 101 8.98 10.49 8.99
CA HIS A 101 8.64 10.08 10.37
C HIS A 101 8.81 11.23 11.38
N THR A 102 8.92 12.46 10.88
CA THR A 102 8.98 13.68 11.69
C THR A 102 7.60 14.08 12.24
N THR A 103 7.59 14.72 13.41
CA THR A 103 6.40 15.38 13.99
C THR A 103 6.09 16.75 13.37
N ASN A 104 6.88 17.21 12.39
CA ASN A 104 6.65 18.47 11.68
C ASN A 104 5.38 18.45 10.82
N TYR A 105 4.88 17.27 10.49
CA TYR A 105 3.61 17.09 9.78
C TYR A 105 2.56 16.53 10.75
N PRO A 106 1.30 17.01 10.70
CA PRO A 106 0.23 16.44 11.51
C PRO A 106 -0.09 14.97 11.19
N LYS A 107 0.46 14.43 10.10
CA LYS A 107 0.22 13.09 9.59
C LYS A 107 1.50 12.56 8.91
N PRO A 108 1.91 11.30 9.15
CA PRO A 108 3.00 10.67 8.40
C PRO A 108 2.73 10.69 6.90
N VAL A 109 3.79 10.88 6.11
CA VAL A 109 3.70 11.06 4.66
C VAL A 109 4.86 10.37 3.93
N ILE A 110 4.54 9.76 2.79
CA ILE A 110 5.55 9.33 1.82
C ILE A 110 5.55 10.33 0.66
N ASN A 111 6.69 11.04 0.50
CA ASN A 111 6.94 11.97 -0.59
C ASN A 111 8.43 12.36 -0.63
N PRO A 112 9.12 12.31 -1.77
CA PRO A 112 8.65 11.86 -3.08
C PRO A 112 8.44 10.35 -3.15
N ILE A 113 7.74 9.93 -4.20
CA ILE A 113 7.97 8.64 -4.86
C ILE A 113 8.46 9.00 -6.26
N LEU A 114 9.65 8.52 -6.62
CA LEU A 114 10.38 8.92 -7.80
C LEU A 114 10.19 7.90 -8.93
N SER A 115 10.03 8.41 -10.15
CA SER A 115 10.14 7.64 -11.38
C SER A 115 11.57 7.10 -11.57
N PRO A 116 11.80 6.17 -12.52
CA PRO A 116 13.15 5.74 -12.87
C PRO A 116 14.11 6.88 -13.24
N ASN A 117 13.64 7.95 -13.90
CA ASN A 117 14.44 9.13 -14.21
C ASN A 117 14.55 10.14 -13.04
N GLY A 118 14.00 9.81 -11.87
CA GLY A 118 14.12 10.64 -10.67
C GLY A 118 13.12 11.80 -10.59
N ALA A 119 12.03 11.76 -11.36
CA ALA A 119 10.97 12.76 -11.27
C ALA A 119 9.95 12.39 -10.19
N ASN A 120 9.51 13.35 -9.37
CA ASN A 120 8.51 13.10 -8.33
C ASN A 120 7.12 12.82 -8.94
N MET A 121 6.59 11.64 -8.69
CA MET A 121 5.29 11.18 -9.19
C MET A 121 4.13 11.64 -8.31
N LEU A 122 4.41 12.19 -7.13
CA LEU A 122 3.41 12.69 -6.19
C LEU A 122 3.30 14.22 -6.23
N ARG A 123 2.18 14.75 -5.75
CA ARG A 123 2.03 16.19 -5.53
C ARG A 123 3.02 16.64 -4.47
N GLU A 124 3.89 17.59 -4.82
CA GLU A 124 4.81 18.18 -3.83
C GLU A 124 4.04 18.92 -2.71
N PRO A 125 4.55 18.89 -1.46
CA PRO A 125 4.02 19.72 -0.40
C PRO A 125 4.01 21.19 -0.81
N MET A 126 2.92 21.89 -0.51
CA MET A 126 2.76 23.30 -0.84
C MET A 126 2.63 24.15 0.42
N GLU A 127 3.19 25.36 0.38
CA GLU A 127 3.03 26.35 1.45
C GLU A 127 1.67 27.05 1.43
N ALA A 128 1.05 27.17 0.25
CA ALA A 128 -0.11 28.05 0.05
C ALA A 128 -1.45 27.39 0.39
N TRP A 129 -2.22 28.06 1.25
CA TRP A 129 -3.61 27.77 1.58
C TRP A 129 -4.54 28.63 0.71
N GLY A 130 -4.66 28.27 -0.57
CA GLY A 130 -5.54 28.94 -1.54
C GLY A 130 -6.95 28.36 -1.58
N GLU A 131 -7.89 29.08 -2.21
CA GLU A 131 -9.24 28.57 -2.45
C GLU A 131 -9.19 27.35 -3.39
N GLY A 132 -9.77 26.23 -2.97
CA GLY A 132 -9.75 24.97 -3.71
C GLY A 132 -8.43 24.18 -3.62
N GLU A 133 -7.42 24.70 -2.93
CA GLU A 133 -6.17 24.00 -2.69
C GLU A 133 -6.26 23.09 -1.46
N HIS A 134 -5.47 22.02 -1.49
CA HIS A 134 -5.43 21.00 -0.44
C HIS A 134 -3.97 20.73 -0.02
N PRO A 135 -3.28 21.68 0.64
CA PRO A 135 -1.86 21.56 0.99
C PRO A 135 -1.52 20.39 1.92
N TRP A 136 -2.52 19.79 2.57
CA TRP A 136 -2.38 18.58 3.37
C TRP A 136 -2.35 17.27 2.57
N GLN A 137 -2.77 17.28 1.30
CA GLN A 137 -2.70 16.12 0.41
C GLN A 137 -1.28 15.98 -0.18
N ARG A 138 -0.33 15.61 0.67
CA ARG A 138 1.12 15.67 0.40
C ARG A 138 1.68 14.40 -0.26
N GLY A 139 0.92 13.74 -1.13
CA GLY A 139 1.35 12.52 -1.80
C GLY A 139 0.63 11.28 -1.27
N LEU A 140 1.37 10.28 -0.76
CA LEU A 140 0.79 9.10 -0.14
C LEU A 140 0.69 9.30 1.38
N THR A 141 -0.54 9.28 1.89
CA THR A 141 -0.86 9.58 3.29
C THR A 141 -2.02 8.71 3.76
N LEU A 142 -2.07 8.38 5.06
CA LEU A 142 -3.20 7.71 5.69
C LEU A 142 -4.01 8.71 6.52
N MET A 143 -5.26 8.96 6.14
CA MET A 143 -6.11 10.02 6.69
C MET A 143 -7.58 9.60 6.69
N GLN A 144 -8.47 10.18 7.50
CA GLN A 144 -9.89 9.79 7.47
C GLN A 144 -10.81 10.97 7.85
N GLY A 145 -11.93 11.14 7.14
CA GLY A 145 -12.76 12.36 7.26
C GLY A 145 -13.66 12.51 8.51
N ALA A 146 -13.86 11.46 9.31
CA ALA A 146 -14.62 11.49 10.56
C ALA A 146 -14.30 10.28 11.48
N ILE A 147 -13.47 10.48 12.51
CA ILE A 147 -13.24 9.54 13.62
C ILE A 147 -13.91 10.11 14.86
N ASN A 148 -14.96 9.45 15.37
CA ASN A 148 -15.80 9.98 16.45
C ASN A 148 -16.33 11.40 16.16
N GLY A 149 -16.61 11.69 14.88
CA GLY A 149 -17.06 13.01 14.41
C GLY A 149 -15.93 14.04 14.20
N VAL A 150 -14.68 13.69 14.48
CA VAL A 150 -13.49 14.55 14.29
C VAL A 150 -12.96 14.38 12.86
N ASP A 151 -12.76 15.49 12.16
CA ASP A 151 -12.18 15.48 10.80
C ASP A 151 -10.66 15.28 10.89
N CYS A 152 -10.20 14.08 10.54
CA CYS A 152 -8.79 13.72 10.49
C CYS A 152 -8.26 13.65 9.04
N TRP A 153 -9.00 14.22 8.07
CA TRP A 153 -8.61 14.29 6.68
C TRP A 153 -8.11 15.69 6.33
N ASN A 154 -8.93 16.70 6.60
CA ASN A 154 -8.57 18.08 6.35
C ASN A 154 -7.59 18.57 7.42
N GLU A 155 -6.84 19.61 7.07
CA GLU A 155 -6.05 20.39 8.03
C GLU A 155 -6.49 21.84 7.90
N ARG A 156 -6.40 22.60 8.97
CA ARG A 156 -6.52 24.07 8.93
C ARG A 156 -5.58 24.66 9.97
N PRO A 157 -4.81 25.70 9.63
CA PRO A 157 -3.85 26.30 10.57
C PRO A 157 -4.52 27.02 11.74
N ASP A 158 -5.80 27.37 11.65
CA ASP A 158 -6.48 28.34 12.52
C ASP A 158 -7.81 27.85 13.13
N HIS A 159 -8.17 26.58 12.96
CA HIS A 159 -9.44 26.06 13.47
C HIS A 159 -9.25 24.85 14.41
N PRO A 160 -9.81 24.87 15.64
CA PRO A 160 -9.84 23.70 16.50
C PRO A 160 -10.81 22.63 15.95
N GLY A 161 -10.61 21.36 16.34
CA GLY A 161 -11.50 20.25 15.98
C GLY A 161 -11.05 19.41 14.79
N PHE A 162 -9.83 19.63 14.27
CA PHE A 162 -9.19 18.73 13.30
C PHE A 162 -8.29 17.74 14.01
N GLY A 163 -8.31 16.51 13.52
CA GLY A 163 -7.50 15.44 14.04
C GLY A 163 -6.06 15.48 13.54
N HIS A 164 -5.14 15.01 14.37
CA HIS A 164 -3.77 14.73 13.99
C HIS A 164 -3.35 13.33 14.42
N THR A 165 -2.27 12.84 13.85
CA THR A 165 -1.66 11.56 14.19
C THR A 165 -0.24 11.81 14.68
N THR A 166 0.06 11.33 15.88
CA THR A 166 1.43 11.25 16.39
C THR A 166 1.95 9.85 16.14
N GLN A 167 3.15 9.76 15.59
CA GLN A 167 3.87 8.49 15.47
C GLN A 167 4.59 8.23 16.79
N ASP A 168 4.16 7.20 17.51
CA ASP A 168 4.63 6.87 18.85
C ASP A 168 5.89 6.01 18.80
N ASP A 169 5.97 5.11 17.82
CA ASP A 169 7.13 4.25 17.57
C ASP A 169 7.31 4.00 16.07
N ILE A 170 8.55 3.69 15.68
CA ILE A 170 8.91 3.26 14.33
C ILE A 170 10.02 2.22 14.37
N SER A 171 9.84 1.14 13.62
CA SER A 171 10.87 0.12 13.41
C SER A 171 11.11 -0.10 11.92
N ILE A 172 12.36 -0.42 11.57
CA ILE A 172 12.79 -0.65 10.20
C ILE A 172 13.56 -1.97 10.16
N SER A 173 13.08 -2.92 9.37
CA SER A 173 13.67 -4.25 9.22
C SER A 173 14.04 -4.50 7.76
N HIS A 174 15.30 -4.84 7.53
CA HIS A 174 15.82 -5.27 6.23
C HIS A 174 15.74 -6.79 6.15
N ASN A 175 14.78 -7.29 5.40
CA ASN A 175 14.51 -8.72 5.24
C ASN A 175 15.01 -9.24 3.88
N PRO A 176 15.05 -10.56 3.65
CA PRO A 176 15.62 -11.14 2.43
C PRO A 176 14.91 -10.76 1.12
N LEU A 177 13.60 -10.52 1.15
CA LEU A 177 12.81 -10.08 -0.01
C LEU A 177 12.38 -8.62 0.07
N SER A 178 12.34 -8.03 1.26
CA SER A 178 11.69 -6.73 1.48
C SER A 178 12.35 -5.85 2.53
N LEU A 179 12.07 -4.56 2.44
CA LEU A 179 12.23 -3.62 3.54
C LEU A 179 10.86 -3.46 4.21
N LEU A 180 10.79 -3.66 5.52
CA LEU A 180 9.59 -3.52 6.32
C LEU A 180 9.74 -2.31 7.25
N ILE A 181 8.85 -1.33 7.12
CA ILE A 181 8.70 -0.21 8.05
C ILE A 181 7.42 -0.45 8.85
N GLU A 182 7.52 -0.49 10.16
CA GLU A 182 6.35 -0.59 11.05
C GLU A 182 6.26 0.64 11.93
N SER A 183 5.04 1.05 12.24
CA SER A 183 4.80 2.18 13.13
C SER A 183 3.55 1.98 13.96
N ASP A 184 3.62 2.38 15.22
CA ASP A 184 2.47 2.57 16.08
C ASP A 184 2.15 4.06 16.20
N ASN A 185 0.87 4.40 16.14
CA ASN A 185 0.43 5.79 16.12
C ASN A 185 -0.79 6.03 17.00
N THR A 186 -0.90 7.24 17.55
CA THR A 186 -2.08 7.71 18.29
C THR A 186 -2.73 8.87 17.54
N TRP A 187 -4.06 8.80 17.40
CA TRP A 187 -4.87 9.84 16.77
C TRP A 187 -5.47 10.74 17.86
N TYR A 188 -5.47 12.05 17.64
CA TYR A 188 -5.88 13.03 18.63
C TYR A 188 -6.81 14.10 18.05
N GLU A 189 -7.69 14.65 18.90
CA GLU A 189 -8.30 15.98 18.71
C GLU A 189 -7.73 16.93 19.79
N GLY A 190 -6.88 17.89 19.42
CA GLY A 190 -6.09 18.62 20.41
C GLY A 190 -5.27 17.64 21.26
N ASP A 191 -5.38 17.68 22.58
CA ASP A 191 -4.68 16.72 23.47
C ASP A 191 -5.51 15.45 23.79
N ARG A 192 -6.72 15.34 23.23
CA ARG A 192 -7.64 14.24 23.53
C ARG A 192 -7.38 13.05 22.60
N PRO A 193 -6.91 11.89 23.10
CA PRO A 193 -6.72 10.72 22.24
C PRO A 193 -8.08 10.17 21.78
N LEU A 194 -8.12 9.72 20.52
CA LEU A 194 -9.30 9.19 19.85
C LEU A 194 -9.23 7.67 19.69
N MET A 195 -8.09 7.19 19.20
CA MET A 195 -7.79 5.79 18.91
C MET A 195 -6.30 5.62 18.65
N THR A 196 -5.83 4.39 18.55
CA THR A 196 -4.48 4.08 18.05
C THR A 196 -4.57 3.29 16.75
N ASP A 197 -3.49 3.28 15.99
CA ASP A 197 -3.31 2.35 14.88
C ASP A 197 -1.91 1.71 14.91
N SER A 198 -1.78 0.59 14.21
CA SER A 198 -0.49 0.06 13.78
C SER A 198 -0.47 -0.01 12.26
N ARG A 199 0.66 0.37 11.67
CA ARG A 199 0.86 0.39 10.21
C ARG A 199 2.09 -0.41 9.85
N SER A 200 2.04 -1.13 8.74
CA SER A 200 3.22 -1.65 8.09
C SER A 200 3.28 -1.22 6.64
N TYR A 201 4.48 -0.89 6.17
CA TYR A 201 4.81 -0.56 4.80
C TYR A 201 5.92 -1.50 4.36
N ARG A 202 5.61 -2.41 3.46
CA ARG A 202 6.52 -3.46 3.03
C ARG A 202 6.87 -3.29 1.56
N LEU A 203 8.10 -2.85 1.33
CA LEU A 203 8.65 -2.58 0.02
C LEU A 203 9.45 -3.78 -0.47
N PHE A 204 9.04 -4.39 -1.58
CA PHE A 204 9.73 -5.57 -2.12
C PHE A 204 10.83 -5.23 -3.12
N GLY A 205 11.93 -5.96 -3.03
CA GLY A 205 13.04 -5.86 -3.96
C GLY A 205 12.58 -6.18 -5.38
N SER A 206 12.78 -5.24 -6.31
CA SER A 206 12.25 -5.34 -7.67
C SER A 206 13.02 -4.44 -8.64
N SER A 207 12.81 -4.65 -9.94
CA SER A 207 13.21 -3.66 -10.95
C SER A 207 12.36 -2.39 -10.83
N ARG A 208 12.88 -1.26 -11.30
CA ARG A 208 12.18 0.04 -11.23
C ARG A 208 10.96 0.20 -12.16
N ASN A 209 10.65 -0.80 -12.98
CA ASN A 209 9.49 -0.76 -13.89
C ASN A 209 8.16 -1.07 -13.17
N ALA A 210 8.20 -1.80 -12.06
CA ALA A 210 7.03 -2.17 -11.27
C ALA A 210 7.46 -2.51 -9.84
N VAL A 211 7.42 -1.50 -8.97
CA VAL A 211 7.77 -1.63 -7.56
C VAL A 211 6.51 -1.92 -6.74
N VAL A 212 6.60 -2.92 -5.86
CA VAL A 212 5.48 -3.35 -5.01
C VAL A 212 5.69 -2.82 -3.58
N LEU A 213 4.68 -2.09 -3.10
CA LEU A 213 4.57 -1.59 -1.74
C LEU A 213 3.26 -2.10 -1.13
N ASP A 214 3.35 -3.09 -0.23
CA ASP A 214 2.21 -3.54 0.55
C ASP A 214 2.03 -2.64 1.78
N ILE A 215 0.78 -2.26 2.07
CA ILE A 215 0.42 -1.41 3.19
C ILE A 215 -0.65 -2.11 4.01
N THR A 216 -0.37 -2.34 5.30
CA THR A 216 -1.37 -2.80 6.27
C THR A 216 -1.65 -1.70 7.27
N HIS A 217 -2.92 -1.47 7.59
CA HIS A 217 -3.36 -0.48 8.56
C HIS A 217 -4.38 -1.12 9.51
N THR A 218 -4.01 -1.28 10.77
CA THR A 218 -4.87 -1.85 11.82
C THR A 218 -5.29 -0.76 12.79
N LEU A 219 -6.55 -0.35 12.72
CA LEU A 219 -7.18 0.55 13.67
C LEU A 219 -7.47 -0.20 14.97
N LYS A 220 -7.31 0.48 16.10
CA LYS A 220 -7.55 -0.07 17.44
C LYS A 220 -8.38 0.92 18.26
N ALA A 221 -9.54 0.48 18.74
CA ALA A 221 -10.41 1.26 19.62
C ALA A 221 -9.86 1.28 21.06
N SER A 222 -8.67 1.88 21.24
CA SER A 222 -7.88 1.88 22.47
C SER A 222 -8.30 2.93 23.50
N HIS A 223 -9.12 3.90 23.10
CA HIS A 223 -9.58 5.00 23.95
C HIS A 223 -11.12 5.09 23.97
N GLY A 224 -11.77 3.94 24.12
CA GLY A 224 -13.22 3.80 23.99
C GLY A 224 -13.65 3.37 22.60
N ALA A 225 -14.97 3.19 22.42
CA ALA A 225 -15.53 2.83 21.12
C ALA A 225 -15.25 3.90 20.05
N VAL A 226 -15.03 3.46 18.82
CA VAL A 226 -14.71 4.32 17.67
C VAL A 226 -15.84 4.25 16.65
N THR A 227 -16.35 5.40 16.23
CA THR A 227 -17.26 5.55 15.10
C THR A 227 -16.50 6.12 13.92
N ILE A 228 -16.48 5.36 12.82
CA ILE A 228 -15.88 5.77 11.54
C ILE A 228 -17.02 6.25 10.64
N GLY A 229 -17.04 7.55 10.36
CA GLY A 229 -18.15 8.22 9.68
C GLY A 229 -18.17 8.07 8.15
N ASP A 230 -19.37 8.19 7.58
CA ASP A 230 -19.71 8.04 6.15
C ASP A 230 -19.27 9.17 5.21
N THR A 231 -18.08 9.73 5.43
CA THR A 231 -17.62 10.89 4.68
C THR A 231 -17.19 10.54 3.25
N LYS A 232 -17.30 11.53 2.36
CA LYS A 232 -16.70 11.47 1.04
C LYS A 232 -15.19 11.25 1.12
N GLU A 233 -14.55 11.86 2.11
CA GLU A 233 -13.13 11.74 2.47
C GLU A 233 -12.83 10.57 3.43
N GLY A 234 -13.67 9.53 3.42
CA GLY A 234 -13.61 8.42 4.37
C GLY A 234 -12.54 7.36 4.09
N GLY A 235 -11.80 7.44 2.98
CA GLY A 235 -10.78 6.45 2.63
C GLY A 235 -9.47 6.69 3.38
N PHE A 236 -8.95 5.65 4.08
CA PHE A 236 -7.69 5.74 4.83
C PHE A 236 -6.49 6.03 3.92
N LEU A 237 -6.16 5.10 3.01
CA LEU A 237 -5.05 5.28 2.07
C LEU A 237 -5.45 6.31 1.00
N CYS A 238 -4.70 7.40 0.88
CA CYS A 238 -4.89 8.41 -0.15
C CYS A 238 -3.58 8.62 -0.93
N ILE A 239 -3.67 8.66 -2.26
CA ILE A 239 -2.59 9.08 -3.14
C ILE A 239 -2.99 10.36 -3.88
N ARG A 240 -2.11 11.35 -3.81
CA ARG A 240 -2.15 12.59 -4.58
C ARG A 240 -1.04 12.60 -5.62
N VAL A 241 -1.38 12.44 -6.90
CA VAL A 241 -0.39 12.35 -7.99
C VAL A 241 0.17 13.72 -8.39
N ASN A 242 1.28 13.72 -9.11
CA ASN A 242 1.88 14.91 -9.71
C ASN A 242 0.85 15.64 -10.60
N PRO A 243 0.77 16.99 -10.56
CA PRO A 243 -0.16 17.75 -11.41
C PRO A 243 -0.10 17.46 -12.92
N SER A 244 1.07 17.10 -13.47
CA SER A 244 1.18 16.73 -14.89
C SER A 244 0.43 15.43 -15.22
N MET A 245 0.28 14.56 -14.22
CA MET A 245 -0.47 13.32 -14.28
C MET A 245 -1.94 13.49 -13.90
N ASN A 246 -2.45 14.70 -13.67
CA ASN A 246 -3.89 14.87 -13.40
C ASN A 246 -4.72 14.42 -14.61
N ALA A 247 -5.82 13.69 -14.41
CA ALA A 247 -6.71 13.31 -15.52
C ALA A 247 -7.54 14.48 -16.09
N ASN A 248 -7.59 15.62 -15.40
CA ASN A 248 -8.05 16.90 -15.97
C ASN A 248 -7.00 17.55 -16.90
N ALA A 249 -5.78 17.00 -16.92
CA ALA A 249 -4.69 17.37 -17.81
C ALA A 249 -4.42 16.20 -18.79
N GLU A 250 -3.23 15.60 -18.75
CA GLU A 250 -2.81 14.51 -19.66
C GLU A 250 -2.82 13.13 -18.98
N GLY A 251 -3.27 13.05 -17.73
CA GLY A 251 -3.38 11.79 -17.00
C GLY A 251 -4.62 10.98 -17.33
N HIS A 252 -4.65 9.77 -16.79
CA HIS A 252 -5.70 8.79 -16.97
C HIS A 252 -5.98 8.08 -15.65
N MET A 253 -7.22 7.66 -15.48
CA MET A 253 -7.64 6.75 -14.41
C MET A 253 -8.32 5.54 -15.02
N GLY A 254 -8.18 4.38 -14.37
CA GLY A 254 -8.72 3.12 -14.87
C GLY A 254 -9.12 2.18 -13.74
N ASN A 255 -10.14 1.36 -13.94
CA ASN A 255 -10.58 0.38 -12.94
C ASN A 255 -10.75 -1.04 -13.51
N ALA A 256 -11.01 -2.00 -12.63
CA ALA A 256 -11.14 -3.43 -12.98
C ALA A 256 -12.28 -3.75 -13.95
N TYR A 257 -13.25 -2.86 -14.11
CA TYR A 257 -14.40 -3.02 -15.00
C TYR A 257 -14.23 -2.29 -16.35
N GLY A 258 -13.05 -1.70 -16.59
CA GLY A 258 -12.73 -0.99 -17.82
C GLY A 258 -13.28 0.44 -17.89
N ALA A 259 -13.70 1.03 -16.77
CA ALA A 259 -14.02 2.45 -16.73
C ALA A 259 -12.74 3.28 -16.82
N THR A 260 -12.80 4.41 -17.53
CA THR A 260 -11.63 5.26 -17.83
C THR A 260 -11.84 6.73 -17.50
N ASP A 261 -12.90 7.07 -16.77
CA ASP A 261 -13.26 8.45 -16.43
C ASP A 261 -13.74 8.58 -14.97
N GLU A 262 -13.80 9.81 -14.47
CA GLU A 262 -14.22 10.08 -13.09
C GLU A 262 -15.63 9.55 -12.82
N ARG A 263 -16.54 9.62 -13.81
CA ARG A 263 -17.92 9.16 -13.65
C ARG A 263 -18.01 7.64 -13.43
N GLY A 264 -17.22 6.86 -14.14
CA GLY A 264 -17.17 5.41 -14.05
C GLY A 264 -16.28 4.88 -12.92
N CYS A 265 -15.45 5.74 -12.32
CA CYS A 265 -14.57 5.39 -11.20
C CYS A 265 -15.05 5.91 -9.84
N TRP A 266 -15.79 7.03 -9.79
CA TRP A 266 -16.22 7.67 -8.55
C TRP A 266 -17.34 6.92 -7.83
N SER A 267 -17.09 6.53 -6.57
CA SER A 267 -18.04 5.90 -5.66
C SER A 267 -18.64 4.59 -6.21
N LEU A 268 -17.93 3.94 -7.13
CA LEU A 268 -18.27 2.63 -7.68
C LEU A 268 -17.31 1.57 -7.15
N PRO A 269 -17.78 0.35 -6.87
CA PRO A 269 -16.92 -0.72 -6.39
C PRO A 269 -15.93 -1.12 -7.48
N SER A 270 -14.68 -1.41 -7.11
CA SER A 270 -13.67 -1.98 -8.01
C SER A 270 -12.58 -2.69 -7.21
N HIS A 271 -12.08 -3.80 -7.74
CA HIS A 271 -10.99 -4.58 -7.14
C HIS A 271 -9.65 -3.82 -7.11
N TRP A 272 -9.45 -2.92 -8.06
CA TRP A 272 -8.29 -2.05 -8.15
C TRP A 272 -8.65 -0.74 -8.85
N MET A 273 -7.81 0.27 -8.63
CA MET A 273 -7.84 1.55 -9.34
C MET A 273 -6.42 1.90 -9.74
N ASP A 274 -6.24 2.26 -11.00
CA ASP A 274 -4.98 2.75 -11.57
C ASP A 274 -5.10 4.24 -11.92
N TYR A 275 -4.01 4.97 -11.71
CA TYR A 275 -3.88 6.38 -12.08
C TYR A 275 -2.48 6.58 -12.68
N TYR A 276 -2.41 6.96 -13.94
CA TYR A 276 -1.15 7.07 -14.68
C TYR A 276 -1.16 8.26 -15.63
N GLY A 277 0.00 8.63 -16.15
CA GLY A 277 0.15 9.75 -17.08
C GLY A 277 1.59 10.26 -17.14
N PRO A 278 1.82 11.36 -17.85
CA PRO A 278 3.15 11.89 -18.05
C PRO A 278 3.70 12.56 -16.78
N VAL A 279 4.94 12.24 -16.42
CA VAL A 279 5.76 12.96 -15.45
C VAL A 279 7.16 13.12 -16.05
N GLY A 280 7.52 14.34 -16.44
CA GLY A 280 8.72 14.55 -17.25
C GLY A 280 8.55 13.95 -18.65
N ASP A 281 9.48 13.09 -19.06
CA ASP A 281 9.48 12.37 -20.33
C ASP A 281 8.99 10.91 -20.22
N GLU A 282 8.50 10.52 -19.04
CA GLU A 282 8.03 9.16 -18.75
C GLU A 282 6.51 9.12 -18.56
N THR A 283 5.88 8.05 -19.04
CA THR A 283 4.55 7.65 -18.57
C THR A 283 4.73 6.76 -17.36
N VAL A 284 4.17 7.16 -16.24
CA VAL A 284 4.28 6.43 -14.96
C VAL A 284 2.94 6.46 -14.23
N GLY A 285 2.78 5.59 -13.24
CA GLY A 285 1.50 5.50 -12.52
C GLY A 285 1.55 4.74 -11.21
N PHE A 286 0.39 4.71 -10.58
CA PHE A 286 0.12 4.06 -9.31
C PHE A 286 -1.17 3.24 -9.45
N ALA A 287 -1.07 1.94 -9.22
CA ALA A 287 -2.25 1.09 -9.05
C ALA A 287 -2.39 0.69 -7.58
N ILE A 288 -3.60 0.85 -7.01
CA ILE A 288 -3.93 0.37 -5.67
C ILE A 288 -4.85 -0.84 -5.83
N PHE A 289 -4.47 -1.96 -5.21
CA PHE A 289 -5.26 -3.19 -5.13
C PHE A 289 -5.94 -3.28 -3.78
N ASP A 290 -7.25 -3.49 -3.80
CA ASP A 290 -8.01 -3.80 -2.59
C ASP A 290 -7.83 -5.28 -2.22
N ASN A 291 -7.78 -5.59 -0.92
CA ASN A 291 -7.61 -6.96 -0.46
C ASN A 291 -8.98 -7.64 -0.22
N PRO A 292 -9.19 -8.90 -0.65
CA PRO A 292 -10.44 -9.64 -0.40
C PRO A 292 -10.88 -9.76 1.06
N GLN A 293 -9.96 -9.61 2.01
CA GLN A 293 -10.24 -9.65 3.45
C GLN A 293 -10.63 -8.28 4.04
N ASN A 294 -10.56 -7.20 3.25
CA ASN A 294 -10.93 -5.87 3.72
C ASN A 294 -12.45 -5.78 3.95
N PHE A 295 -12.82 -4.98 4.94
CA PHE A 295 -14.22 -4.65 5.18
C PHE A 295 -14.86 -3.99 3.95
N ARG A 296 -16.02 -4.52 3.53
CA ARG A 296 -16.78 -4.11 2.33
C ARG A 296 -16.03 -4.29 1.01
N TYR A 297 -15.20 -5.33 0.90
CA TYR A 297 -14.57 -5.70 -0.36
C TYR A 297 -15.59 -6.11 -1.46
N PRO A 298 -15.34 -5.76 -2.74
CA PRO A 298 -14.41 -4.73 -3.17
C PRO A 298 -14.91 -3.34 -2.77
N THR A 299 -14.01 -2.51 -2.27
CA THR A 299 -14.30 -1.15 -1.84
C THR A 299 -14.77 -0.26 -2.99
N THR A 300 -15.51 0.79 -2.64
CA THR A 300 -15.77 1.92 -3.55
C THR A 300 -14.60 2.89 -3.54
N TRP A 301 -14.50 3.76 -4.55
CA TRP A 301 -13.32 4.63 -4.71
C TRP A 301 -13.67 6.12 -4.69
N HIS A 302 -12.92 6.91 -3.93
CA HIS A 302 -12.88 8.37 -4.07
C HIS A 302 -11.81 8.68 -5.12
N VAL A 303 -12.21 9.02 -6.35
CA VAL A 303 -11.29 9.36 -7.46
C VAL A 303 -11.61 10.73 -8.07
N ARG A 304 -10.62 11.57 -8.31
CA ARG A 304 -10.86 12.90 -8.91
C ARG A 304 -9.90 13.17 -10.05
N GLY A 305 -10.39 13.84 -11.08
CA GLY A 305 -9.62 14.26 -12.25
C GLY A 305 -8.49 15.22 -11.90
N TYR A 306 -8.58 15.93 -10.77
CA TYR A 306 -7.49 16.78 -10.30
C TYR A 306 -6.35 16.00 -9.63
N GLY A 307 -6.33 14.66 -9.66
CA GLY A 307 -5.18 13.82 -9.28
C GLY A 307 -5.24 13.16 -7.90
N LEU A 308 -6.43 12.93 -7.33
CA LEU A 308 -6.57 12.26 -6.04
C LEU A 308 -7.31 10.95 -6.23
N PHE A 309 -6.81 9.88 -5.63
CA PHE A 309 -7.56 8.64 -5.56
C PHE A 309 -7.29 7.87 -4.25
N ALA A 310 -8.35 7.27 -3.71
CA ALA A 310 -8.34 6.57 -2.43
C ALA A 310 -9.41 5.46 -2.41
N PRO A 311 -9.09 4.23 -1.96
CA PRO A 311 -10.11 3.27 -1.56
C PRO A 311 -10.93 3.84 -0.40
N ASN A 312 -12.25 3.94 -0.57
CA ASN A 312 -13.17 4.50 0.42
C ASN A 312 -14.41 3.61 0.52
N CYS A 313 -14.52 2.81 1.58
CA CYS A 313 -15.67 1.93 1.79
C CYS A 313 -16.83 2.56 2.60
N TRP A 314 -16.79 3.86 2.86
CA TRP A 314 -17.77 4.57 3.72
C TRP A 314 -18.66 5.56 3.00
N MET A 315 -18.22 6.15 1.89
CA MET A 315 -19.04 7.12 1.17
C MET A 315 -20.41 6.54 0.78
N PHE A 316 -21.50 7.20 1.22
CA PHE A 316 -22.89 6.75 1.01
C PHE A 316 -23.18 5.35 1.57
N LYS A 317 -22.57 5.01 2.71
CA LYS A 317 -22.80 3.77 3.45
C LYS A 317 -22.96 4.10 4.93
N PRO A 318 -23.57 3.25 5.75
CA PRO A 318 -23.66 3.52 7.19
C PRO A 318 -22.28 3.66 7.82
N ASP A 319 -22.20 4.48 8.86
CA ASP A 319 -21.09 4.54 9.81
C ASP A 319 -20.70 3.13 10.28
N HIS A 320 -19.41 2.97 10.60
CA HIS A 320 -18.92 1.76 11.23
C HIS A 320 -18.61 2.02 12.70
N HIS A 321 -19.21 1.23 13.59
CA HIS A 321 -18.93 1.28 15.02
C HIS A 321 -18.00 0.13 15.40
N LEU A 322 -16.78 0.49 15.78
CA LEU A 322 -15.78 -0.41 16.33
C LEU A 322 -15.86 -0.38 17.86
N PRO A 323 -16.27 -1.47 18.54
CA PRO A 323 -16.36 -1.50 20.00
C PRO A 323 -15.01 -1.24 20.67
N GLU A 324 -15.04 -0.76 21.91
CA GLU A 324 -13.81 -0.58 22.71
C GLU A 324 -13.01 -1.89 22.82
N GLY A 325 -11.70 -1.80 22.59
CA GLY A 325 -10.79 -2.94 22.61
C GLY A 325 -10.74 -3.75 21.32
N GLU A 326 -11.66 -3.53 20.38
CA GLU A 326 -11.66 -4.21 19.07
C GLU A 326 -10.73 -3.54 18.06
N SER A 327 -10.42 -4.27 16.99
CA SER A 327 -9.55 -3.80 15.91
C SER A 327 -10.17 -4.03 14.53
N LEU A 328 -9.78 -3.19 13.57
CA LEU A 328 -10.18 -3.32 12.16
C LEU A 328 -8.95 -3.14 11.27
N THR A 329 -8.64 -4.17 10.48
CA THR A 329 -7.46 -4.18 9.61
C THR A 329 -7.84 -3.99 8.14
N PHE A 330 -7.11 -3.10 7.48
CA PHE A 330 -7.11 -2.90 6.03
C PHE A 330 -5.76 -3.27 5.44
N ARG A 331 -5.77 -3.79 4.21
CA ARG A 331 -4.58 -4.20 3.46
C ARG A 331 -4.69 -3.73 2.02
N TRP A 332 -3.64 -3.13 1.50
CA TRP A 332 -3.56 -2.71 0.11
C TRP A 332 -2.21 -3.08 -0.47
N ARG A 333 -2.18 -3.37 -1.77
CA ARG A 333 -0.95 -3.41 -2.55
C ARG A 333 -0.91 -2.19 -3.44
N VAL A 334 0.12 -1.38 -3.32
CA VAL A 334 0.42 -0.27 -4.24
C VAL A 334 1.48 -0.76 -5.21
N THR A 335 1.17 -0.73 -6.51
CA THR A 335 2.15 -0.95 -7.57
C THR A 335 2.53 0.40 -8.17
N VAL A 336 3.78 0.81 -8.01
CA VAL A 336 4.36 1.98 -8.68
C VAL A 336 4.97 1.50 -9.98
N HIS A 337 4.48 1.99 -11.13
CA HIS A 337 4.79 1.39 -12.43
C HIS A 337 5.16 2.41 -13.49
N THR A 338 5.83 1.90 -14.54
CA THR A 338 6.05 2.60 -15.80
C THR A 338 5.07 2.11 -16.87
N GLY A 339 4.63 3.02 -17.74
CA GLY A 339 3.69 2.74 -18.82
C GLY A 339 2.24 3.00 -18.43
N ASP A 340 1.34 2.68 -19.34
CA ASP A 340 -0.10 2.66 -19.09
C ASP A 340 -0.55 1.38 -18.36
N THR A 341 -1.83 1.32 -17.98
CA THR A 341 -2.45 0.16 -17.29
C THR A 341 -2.18 -1.18 -17.99
N GLY A 342 -2.18 -1.20 -19.33
CA GLY A 342 -1.96 -2.41 -20.12
C GLY A 342 -0.48 -2.78 -20.20
N GLN A 343 0.40 -1.81 -20.43
CA GLN A 343 1.86 -2.00 -20.46
C GLN A 343 2.40 -2.46 -19.11
N ALA A 344 1.85 -1.94 -18.01
CA ALA A 344 2.20 -2.32 -16.64
C ALA A 344 1.56 -3.64 -16.17
N ASP A 345 0.68 -4.21 -16.99
CA ASP A 345 -0.01 -5.50 -16.77
C ASP A 345 -0.81 -5.54 -15.45
N ILE A 346 -1.47 -4.43 -15.11
CA ILE A 346 -2.12 -4.21 -13.80
C ILE A 346 -3.14 -5.31 -13.47
N ALA A 347 -3.92 -5.75 -14.46
CA ALA A 347 -4.93 -6.79 -14.25
C ALA A 347 -4.32 -8.13 -13.83
N ASN A 348 -3.23 -8.57 -14.47
CA ASN A 348 -2.57 -9.81 -14.10
C ASN A 348 -1.81 -9.69 -12.78
N ARG A 349 -1.23 -8.53 -12.48
CA ARG A 349 -0.59 -8.24 -11.18
C ARG A 349 -1.58 -8.29 -10.03
N PHE A 350 -2.80 -7.80 -10.22
CA PHE A 350 -3.87 -7.97 -9.25
C PHE A 350 -4.20 -9.45 -9.05
N LEU A 351 -4.31 -10.23 -10.13
CA LEU A 351 -4.52 -11.67 -10.01
C LEU A 351 -3.35 -12.39 -9.33
N ASP A 352 -2.10 -11.93 -9.49
CA ASP A 352 -0.95 -12.46 -8.73
C ASP A 352 -1.05 -12.14 -7.23
N TYR A 353 -1.68 -11.01 -6.89
CA TYR A 353 -1.94 -10.62 -5.51
C TYR A 353 -3.05 -11.44 -4.84
N VAL A 354 -4.15 -11.73 -5.55
CA VAL A 354 -5.36 -12.35 -4.93
C VAL A 354 -5.61 -13.82 -5.30
N ASP A 355 -5.00 -14.31 -6.37
CA ASP A 355 -5.13 -15.68 -6.86
C ASP A 355 -3.74 -16.24 -7.15
N GLY A 356 -2.99 -16.59 -6.10
CA GLY A 356 -1.64 -17.16 -6.20
C GLY A 356 -1.61 -18.60 -6.76
N PRO A 357 -0.43 -19.25 -6.75
CA PRO A 357 -0.30 -20.68 -6.98
C PRO A 357 -1.25 -21.50 -6.09
N ARG A 358 -1.66 -22.69 -6.55
CA ARG A 358 -2.28 -23.69 -5.66
C ARG A 358 -1.18 -24.34 -4.84
N VAL A 359 -1.45 -24.55 -3.56
CA VAL A 359 -0.44 -24.92 -2.57
C VAL A 359 -0.86 -26.21 -1.88
N GLU A 360 0.04 -27.19 -1.89
CA GLU A 360 -0.08 -28.43 -1.14
C GLU A 360 1.15 -28.59 -0.24
N TRP A 361 0.91 -28.82 1.05
CA TRP A 361 1.92 -29.02 2.08
C TRP A 361 1.88 -30.48 2.55
N GLU A 362 3.03 -31.16 2.56
CA GLU A 362 3.20 -32.55 3.05
C GLU A 362 4.26 -32.71 4.16
#